data_AF-R1IZU5-F1
#
_entry.id   AF-R1IZU5-F1
#
_cell.length_a   1.000
_cell.length_b   1.000
_cell.length_c   1.000
_cell.angle_alpha   90.00
_cell.angle_beta   90.00
_cell.angle_gamma   90.00
#
_symmetry.space_group_name_H-M   'P 1'
#
loop_
_entity.id
_entity.type
_entity.pdbx_description
1 polymer ?
#
loop_
_entity_poly.entity_id
_entity_poly.type
_entity_poly.pdbx_seq_one_letter_code
_entity_poly.pdbx_strand_id
1 'polypeptide(L)'
;MTAYYVAYAQEKVRRAISENAVWRGPTTGPSIVSDKNIIFVASDLRNGGVYGVGKGMSEAISNIDWHLRFIDGFGSEVRQGAAIKKAISFKPDAIVLGGIDAQHHKDVLKIAKSQGIVVIGWHATELAGGNSELGLFMNVTTDPLAVAEIAAMLAIVNSKGRAKTLIFTDPNYKIATIKANAMADTIRRCANCEVLEVNALPLDKIAEQMPVTFEGLWKKYGADITHILAINDLYIDYVIPSLETNVEQQIHIPQNISAGDGSRAAYKRINNGSFQLATVPEPLYLHGWQITDELNRAFNQLPPSGYSAPVHMVTPDNVSELIGKQERGVYDPKNGYRDAYLKIWKP
;
A
#
# COMPACT_ATOMS: atom_id res chain seq x y z
N MET A 1 -27.90 -4.41 -17.81
CA MET A 1 -26.52 -3.92 -17.58
C MET A 1 -25.99 -4.29 -16.19
N THR A 2 -26.76 -4.12 -15.10
CA THR A 2 -26.31 -4.41 -13.71
C THR A 2 -25.85 -5.85 -13.48
N ALA A 3 -26.60 -6.86 -13.92
CA ALA A 3 -26.24 -8.27 -13.74
C ALA A 3 -24.91 -8.65 -14.43
N TYR A 4 -24.63 -8.07 -15.59
CA TYR A 4 -23.39 -8.31 -16.33
C TYR A 4 -22.17 -7.71 -15.60
N TYR A 5 -22.30 -6.49 -15.06
CA TYR A 5 -21.21 -5.85 -14.33
C TYR A 5 -20.92 -6.55 -12.99
N VAL A 6 -21.96 -7.01 -12.28
CA VAL A 6 -21.78 -7.81 -11.06
C VAL A 6 -21.06 -9.13 -11.35
N ALA A 7 -21.42 -9.84 -12.43
CA ALA A 7 -20.72 -11.06 -12.84
C ALA A 7 -19.25 -10.81 -13.24
N TYR A 8 -18.97 -9.71 -13.92
CA TYR A 8 -17.60 -9.27 -14.22
C TYR A 8 -16.80 -8.99 -12.93
N ALA A 9 -17.39 -8.25 -11.98
CA ALA A 9 -16.79 -7.96 -10.69
C ALA A 9 -16.52 -9.25 -9.89
N GLN A 10 -17.45 -10.21 -9.91
CA GLN A 10 -17.28 -11.53 -9.27
C GLN A 10 -16.05 -12.26 -9.81
N GLU A 11 -15.88 -12.33 -11.13
CA GLU A 11 -14.73 -13.02 -11.72
C GLU A 11 -13.41 -12.32 -11.40
N LYS A 12 -13.39 -10.98 -11.40
CA LYS A 12 -12.20 -10.19 -11.03
C LYS A 12 -11.80 -10.40 -9.57
N VAL A 13 -12.77 -10.32 -8.65
CA VAL A 13 -12.55 -10.57 -7.21
C VAL A 13 -12.08 -11.99 -6.97
N ARG A 14 -12.72 -12.99 -7.60
CA ARG A 14 -12.32 -14.41 -7.47
C ARG A 14 -10.86 -14.64 -7.89
N ARG A 15 -10.41 -13.99 -8.96
CA ARG A 15 -8.99 -14.06 -9.40
C ARG A 15 -8.03 -13.37 -8.43
N ALA A 16 -8.43 -12.26 -7.82
CA ALA A 16 -7.60 -11.57 -6.84
C ALA A 16 -7.47 -12.37 -5.52
N ILE A 17 -8.51 -13.10 -5.13
CA ILE A 17 -8.48 -13.99 -3.95
C ILE A 17 -7.61 -15.22 -4.20
N SER A 18 -7.60 -15.76 -5.43
CA SER A 18 -6.76 -16.92 -5.74
C SER A 18 -5.28 -16.57 -5.65
N GLU A 19 -4.49 -17.43 -5.00
CA GLU A 19 -3.05 -17.26 -4.89
C GLU A 19 -2.35 -17.32 -6.26
N ASN A 20 -1.36 -16.45 -6.46
CA ASN A 20 -0.44 -16.53 -7.59
C ASN A 20 0.92 -17.06 -7.12
N ALA A 21 1.08 -18.38 -7.20
CA ALA A 21 2.26 -19.08 -6.70
C ALA A 21 3.49 -19.06 -7.64
N VAL A 22 3.40 -18.40 -8.81
CA VAL A 22 4.49 -18.43 -9.82
C VAL A 22 5.18 -17.07 -9.88
N TRP A 23 6.50 -17.07 -9.70
CA TRP A 23 7.31 -15.87 -9.95
C TRP A 23 7.22 -15.43 -11.42
N ARG A 24 6.81 -14.19 -11.63
CA ARG A 24 6.72 -13.55 -12.96
C ARG A 24 7.54 -12.27 -13.05
N GLY A 25 8.40 -12.04 -12.07
CA GLY A 25 9.34 -10.92 -12.09
C GLY A 25 10.66 -11.29 -12.78
N PRO A 26 11.70 -10.47 -12.58
CA PRO A 26 12.97 -10.64 -13.25
C PRO A 26 13.62 -11.99 -12.94
N THR A 27 14.19 -12.62 -13.97
CA THR A 27 15.03 -13.83 -13.85
C THR A 27 16.47 -13.57 -14.30
N THR A 28 16.75 -12.34 -14.75
CA THR A 28 18.07 -11.85 -15.18
C THR A 28 18.28 -10.44 -14.65
N GLY A 29 19.53 -10.06 -14.49
CA GLY A 29 19.93 -8.76 -13.96
C GLY A 29 21.43 -8.74 -13.69
N PRO A 30 21.95 -7.62 -13.15
CA PRO A 30 23.36 -7.52 -12.83
C PRO A 30 23.68 -8.29 -11.55
N SER A 31 24.91 -8.82 -11.45
CA SER A 31 25.47 -9.27 -10.18
C SER A 31 25.44 -8.13 -9.15
N ILE A 32 25.37 -8.46 -7.87
CA ILE A 32 25.32 -7.42 -6.82
C ILE A 32 26.64 -6.65 -6.75
N VAL A 33 26.57 -5.32 -6.73
CA VAL A 33 27.72 -4.48 -6.36
C VAL A 33 27.98 -4.57 -4.84
N SER A 34 29.22 -4.37 -4.40
CA SER A 34 29.57 -4.38 -2.98
C SER A 34 29.62 -2.96 -2.38
N ASP A 35 29.69 -2.88 -1.05
CA ASP A 35 29.94 -1.68 -0.25
C ASP A 35 29.07 -0.46 -0.62
N LYS A 36 27.75 -0.63 -0.57
CA LYS A 36 26.79 0.45 -0.80
C LYS A 36 26.12 0.93 0.47
N ASN A 37 26.02 2.24 0.62
CA ASN A 37 25.39 2.91 1.74
C ASN A 37 24.00 3.41 1.33
N ILE A 38 22.96 2.83 1.94
CA ILE A 38 21.57 3.13 1.63
C ILE A 38 20.88 3.75 2.84
N ILE A 39 20.10 4.81 2.63
CA ILE A 39 19.26 5.40 3.67
C ILE A 39 17.79 5.27 3.28
N PHE A 40 17.03 4.52 4.07
CA PHE A 40 15.58 4.47 3.98
C PHE A 40 14.98 5.62 4.79
N VAL A 41 14.29 6.53 4.11
CA VAL A 41 13.55 7.63 4.73
C VAL A 41 12.08 7.26 4.76
N ALA A 42 11.58 6.92 5.95
CA ALA A 42 10.20 6.49 6.17
C ALA A 42 9.27 7.70 6.30
N SER A 43 8.07 7.63 5.73
CA SER A 43 7.03 8.63 6.01
C SER A 43 6.57 8.57 7.45
N ASP A 44 6.24 7.36 7.94
CA ASP A 44 5.90 7.04 9.32
C ASP A 44 6.14 5.55 9.60
N LEU A 45 7.08 5.20 10.50
CA LEU A 45 7.32 3.80 10.87
C LEU A 45 6.21 3.17 11.72
N ARG A 46 5.22 3.94 12.19
CA ARG A 46 4.01 3.40 12.83
C ARG A 46 3.04 2.82 11.81
N ASN A 47 3.15 3.19 10.54
CA ASN A 47 2.39 2.57 9.46
C ASN A 47 2.98 1.19 9.14
N GLY A 48 2.15 0.15 9.28
CA GLY A 48 2.55 -1.23 9.04
C GLY A 48 3.06 -1.51 7.62
N GLY A 49 2.56 -0.79 6.61
CA GLY A 49 3.03 -0.87 5.23
C GLY A 49 4.48 -0.41 5.09
N VAL A 50 4.76 0.83 5.52
CA VAL A 50 6.11 1.44 5.49
C VAL A 50 7.11 0.60 6.29
N TYR A 51 6.71 0.18 7.49
CA TYR A 51 7.51 -0.71 8.32
C TYR A 51 7.81 -2.04 7.62
N GLY A 52 6.79 -2.67 7.01
CA GLY A 52 6.93 -3.95 6.33
C GLY A 52 7.88 -3.92 5.14
N VAL A 53 7.84 -2.87 4.31
CA VAL A 53 8.80 -2.71 3.20
C VAL A 53 10.22 -2.51 3.73
N GLY A 54 10.39 -1.68 4.76
CA GLY A 54 11.69 -1.52 5.43
C GLY A 54 12.25 -2.84 5.98
N LYS A 55 11.38 -3.71 6.53
CA LYS A 55 11.74 -5.07 6.97
C LYS A 55 12.12 -5.97 5.81
N GLY A 56 11.37 -5.96 4.71
CA GLY A 56 11.72 -6.68 3.48
C GLY A 56 13.08 -6.28 2.93
N MET A 57 13.37 -4.98 2.90
CA MET A 57 14.64 -4.45 2.44
C MET A 57 15.79 -4.81 3.41
N SER A 58 15.55 -4.78 4.72
CA SER A 58 16.53 -5.27 5.71
C SER A 58 16.86 -6.74 5.50
N GLU A 59 15.85 -7.56 5.20
CA GLU A 59 16.03 -8.98 4.88
C GLU A 59 16.85 -9.17 3.60
N ALA A 60 16.50 -8.48 2.51
CA ALA A 60 17.25 -8.51 1.26
C ALA A 60 18.72 -8.11 1.47
N ILE A 61 18.96 -6.99 2.15
CA ILE A 61 20.30 -6.46 2.42
C ILE A 61 21.12 -7.39 3.31
N SER A 62 20.51 -8.15 4.23
CA SER A 62 21.24 -9.14 5.05
C SER A 62 21.93 -10.25 4.24
N ASN A 63 21.57 -10.40 2.96
CA ASN A 63 22.18 -11.36 2.05
C ASN A 63 23.30 -10.75 1.20
N ILE A 64 23.59 -9.45 1.29
CA ILE A 64 24.56 -8.75 0.43
C ILE A 64 25.43 -7.78 1.26
N ASP A 65 26.49 -7.26 0.65
CA ASP A 65 27.48 -6.41 1.33
C ASP A 65 27.09 -4.91 1.30
N TRP A 66 25.87 -4.59 1.74
CA TRP A 66 25.34 -3.21 1.78
C TRP A 66 25.01 -2.78 3.22
N HIS A 67 25.06 -1.48 3.46
CA HIS A 67 24.71 -0.87 4.74
C HIS A 67 23.37 -0.13 4.65
N LEU A 68 22.39 -0.50 5.48
CA LEU A 68 21.07 0.13 5.54
C LEU A 68 20.93 0.96 6.83
N ARG A 69 20.53 2.23 6.69
CA ARG A 69 20.14 3.11 7.79
C ARG A 69 18.71 3.62 7.60
N PHE A 70 18.03 3.90 8.71
CA PHE A 70 16.66 4.41 8.70
C PHE A 70 16.60 5.83 9.26
N ILE A 71 15.76 6.68 8.66
CA ILE A 71 15.35 7.98 9.22
C ILE A 71 13.83 8.05 9.14
N ASP A 72 13.17 8.34 10.26
CA ASP A 72 11.71 8.41 10.34
C ASP A 72 11.22 9.87 10.21
N GLY A 73 10.23 10.07 9.33
CA GLY A 73 9.49 11.31 9.15
C GLY A 73 8.36 11.51 10.16
N PHE A 74 8.01 10.49 10.96
CA PHE A 74 6.99 10.57 12.02
C PHE A 74 5.62 11.09 11.55
N GLY A 75 5.24 10.78 10.32
CA GLY A 75 3.96 11.17 9.73
C GLY A 75 3.81 12.67 9.44
N SER A 76 4.88 13.46 9.44
CA SER A 76 4.81 14.91 9.21
C SER A 76 5.58 15.29 7.94
N GLU A 77 4.93 15.95 6.99
CA GLU A 77 5.55 16.44 5.75
C GLU A 77 6.81 17.28 6.03
N VAL A 78 6.74 18.18 7.01
CA VAL A 78 7.88 19.02 7.42
C VAL A 78 9.05 18.16 7.92
N ARG A 79 8.76 17.14 8.73
CA ARG A 79 9.78 16.22 9.25
C ARG A 79 10.31 15.28 8.17
N GLN A 80 9.48 14.85 7.22
CA GLN A 80 9.89 14.08 6.04
C GLN A 80 10.90 14.90 5.21
N GLY A 81 10.60 16.16 4.91
CA GLY A 81 11.54 17.06 4.23
C GLY A 81 12.87 17.25 4.98
N ALA A 82 12.82 17.38 6.31
CA ALA A 82 14.02 17.45 7.15
C ALA A 82 14.81 16.12 7.15
N ALA A 83 14.11 14.99 7.16
CA ALA A 83 14.69 13.65 7.11
C ALA A 83 15.41 13.39 5.78
N ILE A 84 14.83 13.81 4.65
CA ILE A 84 15.48 13.74 3.33
C ILE A 84 16.74 14.62 3.31
N LYS A 85 16.69 15.86 3.79
CA LYS A 85 17.88 16.73 3.89
C LYS A 85 18.98 16.11 4.74
N LYS A 86 18.60 15.51 5.87
CA LYS A 86 19.53 14.77 6.75
C LYS A 86 20.13 13.56 6.04
N ALA A 87 19.33 12.78 5.30
CA ALA A 87 19.81 11.67 4.50
C ALA A 87 20.86 12.13 3.47
N ILE A 88 20.57 13.18 2.70
CA ILE A 88 21.50 13.77 1.72
C ILE A 88 22.81 14.20 2.39
N SER A 89 22.76 14.77 3.61
CA SER A 89 23.97 15.21 4.32
C SER A 89 24.97 14.09 4.63
N PHE A 90 24.50 12.83 4.72
CA PHE A 90 25.36 11.66 4.88
C PHE A 90 25.99 11.18 3.58
N LYS A 91 25.63 11.79 2.44
CA LYS A 91 26.11 11.42 1.09
C LYS A 91 26.04 9.92 0.80
N PRO A 92 24.88 9.26 1.02
CA PRO A 92 24.72 7.84 0.71
C PRO A 92 24.78 7.58 -0.79
N ASP A 93 25.03 6.34 -1.19
CA ASP A 93 24.89 5.91 -2.59
C ASP A 93 23.43 6.01 -3.06
N ALA A 94 22.48 5.74 -2.15
CA ALA A 94 21.06 5.88 -2.46
C ALA A 94 20.19 6.29 -1.26
N ILE A 95 19.04 6.89 -1.60
CA ILE A 95 17.93 7.18 -0.70
C ILE A 95 16.71 6.40 -1.18
N VAL A 96 16.04 5.71 -0.25
CA VAL A 96 14.73 5.09 -0.49
C VAL A 96 13.66 5.92 0.21
N LEU A 97 12.67 6.41 -0.55
CA LEU A 97 11.50 7.10 -0.02
C LEU A 97 10.42 6.06 0.31
N GLY A 98 10.22 5.77 1.59
CA GLY A 98 9.21 4.82 2.05
C GLY A 98 7.88 5.51 2.34
N GLY A 99 6.96 5.55 1.37
CA GLY A 99 5.62 6.11 1.53
C GLY A 99 5.58 7.64 1.62
N ILE A 100 6.58 8.33 1.07
CA ILE A 100 6.69 9.80 1.05
C ILE A 100 6.37 10.30 -0.35
N ASP A 101 5.42 11.22 -0.49
CA ASP A 101 5.10 11.83 -1.79
C ASP A 101 6.28 12.68 -2.29
N ALA A 102 6.89 12.24 -3.39
CA ALA A 102 8.07 12.88 -3.97
C ALA A 102 7.77 14.26 -4.56
N GLN A 103 6.52 14.54 -4.96
CA GLN A 103 6.15 15.82 -5.58
C GLN A 103 6.30 16.98 -4.57
N HIS A 104 5.90 16.78 -3.32
CA HIS A 104 6.03 17.78 -2.24
C HIS A 104 7.49 18.08 -1.89
N HIS A 105 8.39 17.16 -2.23
CA HIS A 105 9.81 17.26 -1.92
C HIS A 105 10.70 17.38 -3.16
N LYS A 106 10.12 17.71 -4.33
CA LYS A 106 10.83 17.78 -5.61
C LYS A 106 12.14 18.59 -5.57
N ASP A 107 12.16 19.72 -4.86
CA ASP A 107 13.32 20.60 -4.86
C ASP A 107 14.47 20.05 -4.01
N VAL A 108 14.18 19.35 -2.90
CA VAL A 108 15.22 18.64 -2.15
C VAL A 108 15.69 17.38 -2.89
N LEU A 109 14.81 16.69 -3.63
CA LEU A 109 15.20 15.54 -4.43
C LEU A 109 16.09 15.91 -5.63
N LYS A 110 15.92 17.11 -6.21
CA LYS A 110 16.88 17.65 -7.19
C LYS A 110 18.29 17.81 -6.61
N ILE A 111 18.41 18.16 -5.33
CA ILE A 111 19.72 18.26 -4.65
C ILE A 111 20.34 16.86 -4.55
N ALA A 112 19.57 15.84 -4.16
CA ALA A 112 20.04 14.45 -4.13
C ALA A 112 20.57 14.02 -5.51
N LYS A 113 19.78 14.27 -6.57
CA LYS A 113 20.15 13.99 -7.95
C LYS A 113 21.44 14.70 -8.38
N SER A 114 21.60 15.98 -8.05
CA SER A 114 22.83 16.73 -8.38
C SER A 114 24.09 16.21 -7.68
N GLN A 115 23.92 15.49 -6.56
CA GLN A 115 25.00 14.85 -5.83
C GLN A 115 25.26 13.40 -6.28
N GLY A 116 24.55 12.93 -7.32
CA GLY A 116 24.68 11.56 -7.81
C GLY A 116 24.04 10.50 -6.91
N ILE A 117 23.19 10.91 -5.95
CA ILE A 117 22.48 9.98 -5.07
C ILE A 117 21.31 9.38 -5.84
N VAL A 118 21.26 8.05 -5.93
CA VAL A 118 20.14 7.33 -6.55
C VAL A 118 18.91 7.45 -5.63
N VAL A 119 17.75 7.79 -6.18
CA VAL A 119 16.50 7.82 -5.40
C VAL A 119 15.51 6.81 -5.95
N ILE A 120 15.00 5.93 -5.08
CA ILE A 120 13.91 5.00 -5.36
C ILE A 120 12.76 5.28 -4.39
N GLY A 121 11.53 5.16 -4.88
CA GLY A 121 10.33 5.29 -4.08
C GLY A 121 9.62 3.97 -3.86
N TRP A 122 8.97 3.83 -2.72
CA TRP A 122 7.82 2.94 -2.53
C TRP A 122 6.61 3.81 -2.21
N HIS A 123 5.56 3.73 -3.02
CA HIS A 123 4.43 4.65 -2.95
C HIS A 123 4.84 6.14 -2.90
N ALA A 124 5.92 6.51 -3.60
CA ALA A 124 6.41 7.88 -3.64
C ALA A 124 5.77 8.74 -4.74
N THR A 125 5.14 8.09 -5.72
CA THR A 125 4.33 8.73 -6.77
C THR A 125 3.06 7.91 -6.98
N GLU A 126 2.19 8.43 -7.84
CA GLU A 126 0.88 7.85 -8.13
C GLU A 126 0.91 6.48 -8.80
N LEU A 127 1.94 6.18 -9.61
CA LEU A 127 2.01 4.98 -10.43
C LEU A 127 3.40 4.36 -10.36
N ALA A 128 3.49 3.06 -10.67
CA ALA A 128 4.77 2.39 -10.80
C ALA A 128 5.58 2.98 -11.98
N GLY A 129 6.90 3.02 -11.83
CA GLY A 129 7.80 3.52 -12.86
C GLY A 129 8.72 4.65 -12.38
N GLY A 130 9.71 4.99 -13.20
CA GLY A 130 10.61 6.11 -12.94
C GLY A 130 9.96 7.47 -13.19
N ASN A 131 10.51 8.52 -12.57
CA ASN A 131 10.13 9.91 -12.83
C ASN A 131 11.40 10.78 -12.84
N SER A 132 11.88 11.11 -14.04
CA SER A 132 13.13 11.83 -14.23
C SER A 132 13.10 13.28 -13.72
N GLU A 133 11.92 13.92 -13.73
CA GLU A 133 11.70 15.28 -13.23
C GLU A 133 11.83 15.34 -11.70
N LEU A 134 11.37 14.30 -11.01
CA LEU A 134 11.51 14.14 -9.56
C LEU A 134 12.84 13.49 -9.15
N GLY A 135 13.65 13.05 -10.11
CA GLY A 135 14.90 12.34 -9.84
C GLY A 135 14.71 10.92 -9.31
N LEU A 136 13.53 10.33 -9.52
CA LEU A 136 13.22 8.96 -9.15
C LEU A 136 13.63 7.99 -10.24
N PHE A 137 14.48 7.04 -9.88
CA PHE A 137 14.85 5.92 -10.75
C PHE A 137 13.67 4.96 -10.96
N MET A 138 12.98 4.62 -9.87
CA MET A 138 11.81 3.75 -9.88
C MET A 138 10.91 4.08 -8.69
N ASN A 139 9.59 4.08 -8.90
CA ASN A 139 8.59 3.98 -7.86
C ASN A 139 8.02 2.56 -7.87
N VAL A 140 8.19 1.84 -6.76
CA VAL A 140 7.68 0.48 -6.55
C VAL A 140 6.29 0.55 -5.93
N THR A 141 5.33 -0.07 -6.61
CA THR A 141 3.95 -0.23 -6.15
C THR A 141 3.30 -1.38 -6.93
N THR A 142 2.37 -2.10 -6.30
CA THR A 142 1.35 -2.84 -7.05
C THR A 142 0.50 -1.82 -7.81
N ASP A 143 -0.08 -2.17 -8.96
CA ASP A 143 -0.96 -1.24 -9.71
C ASP A 143 -2.06 -0.68 -8.78
N PRO A 144 -1.99 0.61 -8.43
CA PRO A 144 -2.87 1.19 -7.42
C PRO A 144 -4.32 1.30 -7.93
N LEU A 145 -4.53 1.45 -9.24
CA LEU A 145 -5.87 1.48 -9.82
C LEU A 145 -6.50 0.10 -9.77
N ALA A 146 -5.74 -0.95 -10.09
CA ALA A 146 -6.22 -2.33 -9.98
C ALA A 146 -6.52 -2.72 -8.53
N VAL A 147 -5.68 -2.30 -7.57
CA VAL A 147 -5.90 -2.47 -6.12
C VAL A 147 -7.23 -1.82 -5.69
N ALA A 148 -7.44 -0.57 -6.07
CA ALA A 148 -8.67 0.18 -5.77
C ALA A 148 -9.91 -0.42 -6.44
N GLU A 149 -9.81 -0.79 -7.72
CA GLU A 149 -10.91 -1.40 -8.47
C GLU A 149 -11.34 -2.72 -7.81
N ILE A 150 -10.39 -3.59 -7.45
CA ILE A 150 -10.69 -4.88 -6.79
C ILE A 150 -11.37 -4.67 -5.42
N ALA A 151 -10.88 -3.73 -4.60
CA ALA A 151 -11.52 -3.41 -3.33
C ALA A 151 -12.99 -2.94 -3.50
N ALA A 152 -13.24 -2.02 -4.43
CA ALA A 152 -14.60 -1.54 -4.72
C ALA A 152 -15.49 -2.61 -5.36
N MET A 153 -14.94 -3.47 -6.22
CA MET A 153 -15.66 -4.61 -6.79
C MET A 153 -16.13 -5.58 -5.70
N LEU A 154 -15.35 -5.82 -4.65
CA LEU A 154 -15.80 -6.66 -3.55
C LEU A 154 -17.04 -6.08 -2.85
N ALA A 155 -17.12 -4.75 -2.64
CA ALA A 155 -18.34 -4.14 -2.10
C ALA A 155 -19.56 -4.36 -3.02
N ILE A 156 -19.37 -4.23 -4.34
CA ILE A 156 -20.43 -4.53 -5.32
C ILE A 156 -20.87 -5.99 -5.24
N VAL A 157 -19.93 -6.93 -5.19
CA VAL A 157 -20.22 -8.37 -5.14
C VAL A 157 -20.92 -8.73 -3.83
N ASN A 158 -20.38 -8.29 -2.69
CA ASN A 158 -20.89 -8.61 -1.36
C ASN A 158 -22.31 -8.02 -1.14
N SER A 159 -22.57 -6.82 -1.63
CA SER A 159 -23.89 -6.17 -1.56
C SER A 159 -24.91 -6.71 -2.59
N LYS A 160 -24.50 -7.61 -3.50
CA LYS A 160 -25.29 -8.06 -4.65
C LYS A 160 -25.72 -6.87 -5.53
N GLY A 161 -24.79 -5.95 -5.77
CA GLY A 161 -24.96 -4.77 -6.62
C GLY A 161 -25.79 -3.66 -5.97
N ARG A 162 -25.75 -3.50 -4.64
CA ARG A 162 -26.53 -2.50 -3.89
C ARG A 162 -25.69 -1.74 -2.86
N ALA A 163 -24.38 -1.64 -3.09
CA ALA A 163 -23.47 -0.99 -2.17
C ALA A 163 -23.73 0.53 -2.15
N LYS A 164 -23.94 1.07 -0.96
CA LYS A 164 -23.88 2.50 -0.66
C LYS A 164 -22.62 2.76 0.17
N THR A 165 -21.66 3.47 -0.40
CA THR A 165 -20.27 3.48 0.09
C THR A 165 -19.85 4.86 0.60
N LEU A 166 -19.23 4.90 1.77
CA LEU A 166 -18.30 5.97 2.14
C LEU A 166 -16.90 5.60 1.68
N ILE A 167 -16.14 6.55 1.15
CA ILE A 167 -14.76 6.35 0.70
C ILE A 167 -13.86 7.30 1.49
N PHE A 168 -12.78 6.80 2.11
CA PHE A 168 -11.80 7.63 2.79
C PHE A 168 -10.47 7.70 2.05
N THR A 169 -9.89 8.90 1.99
CA THR A 169 -8.63 9.19 1.30
C THR A 169 -7.77 10.18 2.05
N ASP A 170 -6.46 10.17 1.77
CA ASP A 170 -5.55 11.22 2.19
C ASP A 170 -5.30 12.18 1.01
N PRO A 171 -5.60 13.49 1.13
CA PRO A 171 -5.36 14.45 0.06
C PRO A 171 -3.87 14.79 -0.15
N ASN A 172 -3.01 14.46 0.83
CA ASN A 172 -1.59 14.78 0.78
C ASN A 172 -0.80 13.89 -0.18
N TYR A 173 -1.32 12.72 -0.55
CA TYR A 173 -0.62 11.74 -1.38
C TYR A 173 -1.34 11.51 -2.69
N LYS A 174 -0.67 11.70 -3.82
CA LYS A 174 -1.33 11.54 -5.13
C LYS A 174 -1.86 10.12 -5.34
N ILE A 175 -1.10 9.11 -4.92
CA ILE A 175 -1.53 7.69 -4.95
C ILE A 175 -2.84 7.44 -4.18
N ALA A 176 -3.03 8.09 -3.04
CA ALA A 176 -4.27 7.95 -2.26
C ALA A 176 -5.45 8.54 -3.02
N THR A 177 -5.31 9.75 -3.56
CA THR A 177 -6.40 10.39 -4.31
C THR A 177 -6.80 9.62 -5.57
N ILE A 178 -5.85 9.03 -6.31
CA ILE A 178 -6.20 8.21 -7.50
C ILE A 178 -6.87 6.90 -7.10
N LYS A 179 -6.47 6.27 -5.99
CA LYS A 179 -7.14 5.06 -5.46
C LYS A 179 -8.58 5.38 -5.08
N ALA A 180 -8.81 6.48 -4.36
CA ALA A 180 -10.14 6.91 -3.95
C ALA A 180 -11.06 7.20 -5.15
N ASN A 181 -10.54 7.89 -6.16
CA ASN A 181 -11.28 8.14 -7.40
C ASN A 181 -11.58 6.84 -8.16
N ALA A 182 -10.62 5.93 -8.27
CA ALA A 182 -10.83 4.63 -8.90
C ALA A 182 -11.88 3.79 -8.17
N MET A 183 -11.89 3.80 -6.83
CA MET A 183 -12.96 3.17 -6.04
C MET A 183 -14.32 3.80 -6.34
N ALA A 184 -14.41 5.13 -6.30
CA ALA A 184 -15.65 5.86 -6.57
C ALA A 184 -16.20 5.57 -7.97
N ASP A 185 -15.34 5.60 -8.99
CA ASP A 185 -15.72 5.33 -10.37
C ASP A 185 -16.13 3.87 -10.58
N THR A 186 -15.49 2.94 -9.88
CA THR A 186 -15.86 1.52 -9.89
C THR A 186 -17.26 1.32 -9.31
N ILE A 187 -17.58 1.97 -8.19
CA ILE A 187 -18.92 1.94 -7.57
C ILE A 187 -19.97 2.57 -8.49
N ARG A 188 -19.69 3.73 -9.10
CA ARG A 188 -20.62 4.44 -10.01
C ARG A 188 -20.99 3.65 -11.26
N ARG A 189 -20.16 2.70 -11.69
CA ARG A 189 -20.48 1.78 -12.81
C ARG A 189 -21.55 0.75 -12.44
N CYS A 190 -21.78 0.49 -11.15
CA CYS A 190 -22.88 -0.36 -10.67
C CYS A 190 -24.17 0.48 -10.58
N ALA A 191 -25.13 0.21 -11.46
CA ALA A 191 -26.34 1.04 -11.60
C ALA A 191 -27.21 1.19 -10.34
N ASN A 192 -27.14 0.24 -9.41
CA ASN A 192 -27.90 0.24 -8.15
C ASN A 192 -26.99 0.47 -6.92
N CYS A 193 -25.73 0.82 -7.15
CA CYS A 193 -24.79 1.21 -6.12
C CYS A 193 -24.68 2.75 -6.07
N GLU A 194 -24.22 3.28 -4.95
CA GLU A 194 -24.13 4.70 -4.69
C GLU A 194 -22.83 5.03 -3.95
N VAL A 195 -22.15 6.10 -4.37
CA VAL A 195 -21.08 6.72 -3.59
C VAL A 195 -21.73 7.82 -2.76
N LEU A 196 -21.87 7.59 -1.46
CA LEU A 196 -22.46 8.58 -0.54
C LEU A 196 -21.52 9.78 -0.39
N GLU A 197 -20.25 9.53 -0.09
CA GLU A 197 -19.26 10.59 0.09
C GLU A 197 -17.82 10.08 -0.08
N VAL A 198 -16.97 10.92 -0.68
CA VAL A 198 -15.51 10.74 -0.67
C VAL A 198 -14.93 11.73 0.34
N ASN A 199 -14.39 11.22 1.43
CA ASN A 199 -13.95 11.97 2.59
C ASN A 199 -12.43 12.08 2.60
N ALA A 200 -11.94 13.31 2.47
CA ALA A 200 -10.53 13.63 2.65
C ALA A 200 -10.22 13.72 4.15
N LEU A 201 -9.45 12.76 4.65
CA LEU A 201 -9.02 12.67 6.04
C LEU A 201 -7.55 12.26 6.07
N PRO A 202 -6.63 13.19 6.35
CA PRO A 202 -5.19 12.91 6.39
C PRO A 202 -4.81 11.80 7.37
N LEU A 203 -3.92 10.89 6.94
CA LEU A 203 -3.44 9.75 7.74
C LEU A 203 -2.70 10.20 9.01
N ASP A 204 -2.06 11.36 8.99
CA ASP A 204 -1.35 11.91 10.15
C ASP A 204 -2.29 12.53 11.20
N LYS A 205 -3.55 12.79 10.84
CA LYS A 205 -4.60 13.33 11.71
C LYS A 205 -5.69 12.32 12.04
N ILE A 206 -5.62 11.13 11.47
CA ILE A 206 -6.70 10.17 11.51
C ILE A 206 -7.07 9.73 12.93
N ALA A 207 -6.09 9.59 13.81
CA ALA A 207 -6.31 9.22 15.21
C ALA A 207 -7.18 10.23 15.97
N GLU A 208 -7.03 11.52 15.65
CA GLU A 208 -7.73 12.62 16.30
C GLU A 208 -9.09 12.88 15.65
N GLN A 209 -9.18 12.74 14.33
CA GLN A 209 -10.31 13.21 13.55
C GLN A 209 -11.32 12.13 13.18
N MET A 210 -10.90 10.86 13.03
CA MET A 210 -11.78 9.78 12.55
C MET A 210 -13.07 9.62 13.37
N PRO A 211 -13.05 9.60 14.73
CA PRO A 211 -14.28 9.41 15.50
C PRO A 211 -15.33 10.49 15.24
N VAL A 212 -14.93 11.77 15.24
CA VAL A 212 -15.83 12.91 15.00
C VAL A 212 -16.31 12.93 13.55
N THR A 213 -15.42 12.64 12.59
CA THR A 213 -15.79 12.54 11.17
C THR A 213 -16.83 11.44 10.96
N PHE A 214 -16.62 10.25 11.54
CA PHE A 214 -17.56 9.14 11.39
C PHE A 214 -18.90 9.43 12.08
N GLU A 215 -18.92 10.04 13.27
CA GLU A 215 -20.16 10.45 13.94
C GLU A 215 -20.99 11.39 13.07
N GLY A 216 -20.35 12.39 12.45
CA GLY A 216 -21.02 13.32 11.53
C GLY A 216 -21.61 12.62 10.30
N LEU A 217 -20.85 11.70 9.69
CA LEU A 217 -21.31 10.90 8.56
C LEU A 217 -22.44 9.94 8.95
N TRP A 218 -22.35 9.33 10.13
CA TRP A 218 -23.39 8.45 10.68
C TRP A 218 -24.67 9.21 10.97
N LYS A 219 -24.60 10.43 11.51
CA LYS A 219 -25.77 11.30 11.69
C LYS A 219 -26.42 11.68 10.36
N LYS A 220 -25.61 11.87 9.30
CA LYS A 220 -26.07 12.29 7.98
C LYS A 220 -26.72 11.17 7.17
N TYR A 221 -26.12 9.98 7.17
CA TYR A 221 -26.54 8.87 6.30
C TYR A 221 -27.08 7.66 7.08
N GLY A 222 -26.67 7.46 8.34
CA GLY A 222 -27.11 6.36 9.19
C GLY A 222 -26.97 5.00 8.50
N ALA A 223 -28.04 4.21 8.56
CA ALA A 223 -28.11 2.87 7.99
C ALA A 223 -27.99 2.81 6.45
N ASP A 224 -28.03 3.94 5.74
CA ASP A 224 -27.67 3.95 4.32
C ASP A 224 -26.19 3.66 4.10
N ILE A 225 -25.32 3.83 5.11
CA ILE A 225 -23.92 3.44 5.00
C ILE A 225 -23.84 1.91 5.10
N THR A 226 -23.72 1.25 3.94
CA THR A 226 -23.56 -0.21 3.89
C THR A 226 -22.11 -0.65 3.89
N HIS A 227 -21.22 0.19 3.34
CA HIS A 227 -19.80 -0.13 3.19
C HIS A 227 -18.92 1.09 3.45
N ILE A 228 -17.77 0.85 4.06
CA ILE A 228 -16.65 1.79 4.08
C ILE A 228 -15.53 1.24 3.22
N LEU A 229 -15.12 2.02 2.22
CA LEU A 229 -13.93 1.78 1.43
C LEU A 229 -12.83 2.73 1.89
N ALA A 230 -11.62 2.23 2.05
CA ALA A 230 -10.48 3.06 2.48
C ALA A 230 -9.24 2.78 1.64
N ILE A 231 -8.40 3.79 1.44
CA ILE A 231 -7.12 3.65 0.72
C ILE A 231 -6.02 2.98 1.56
N ASN A 232 -6.24 2.78 2.86
CA ASN A 232 -5.31 2.15 3.79
C ASN A 232 -6.06 1.50 4.98
N ASP A 233 -5.47 0.47 5.59
CA ASP A 233 -6.06 -0.22 6.74
C ASP A 233 -6.20 0.68 7.99
N LEU A 234 -5.37 1.72 8.12
CA LEU A 234 -5.40 2.66 9.25
C LEU A 234 -6.77 3.33 9.42
N TYR A 235 -7.49 3.61 8.34
CA TYR A 235 -8.85 4.15 8.45
C TYR A 235 -9.78 3.21 9.22
N ILE A 236 -9.61 1.91 9.01
CA ILE A 236 -10.41 0.92 9.70
C ILE A 236 -9.93 0.78 11.15
N ASP A 237 -8.62 0.87 11.42
CA ASP A 237 -8.08 0.87 12.78
C ASP A 237 -8.73 1.95 13.67
N TYR A 238 -8.94 3.15 13.11
CA TYR A 238 -9.42 4.31 13.88
C TYR A 238 -10.94 4.52 13.86
N VAL A 239 -11.69 3.83 12.99
CA VAL A 239 -13.16 3.86 13.02
C VAL A 239 -13.75 2.82 14.00
N ILE A 240 -12.96 1.80 14.38
CA ILE A 240 -13.41 0.69 15.25
C ILE A 240 -14.10 1.15 16.54
N PRO A 241 -13.57 2.11 17.34
CA PRO A 241 -14.24 2.51 18.58
C PRO A 241 -15.67 3.02 18.36
N SER A 242 -15.89 3.74 17.25
CA SER A 242 -17.24 4.18 16.87
C SER A 242 -18.13 3.02 16.42
N LEU A 243 -17.56 2.03 15.72
CA LEU A 243 -18.30 0.83 15.32
C LEU A 243 -18.63 -0.07 16.52
N GLU A 244 -17.75 -0.20 17.50
CA GLU A 244 -17.98 -0.91 18.76
C GLU A 244 -19.16 -0.30 19.52
N THR A 245 -19.20 1.04 19.61
CA THR A 245 -20.34 1.76 20.21
C THR A 245 -21.66 1.43 19.49
N ASN A 246 -21.65 1.37 18.15
CA ASN A 246 -22.83 0.97 17.39
C ASN A 246 -23.23 -0.49 17.68
N VAL A 247 -22.28 -1.41 17.78
CA VAL A 247 -22.54 -2.82 18.12
C VAL A 247 -23.17 -2.95 19.52
N GLU A 248 -22.63 -2.24 20.52
CA GLU A 248 -23.20 -2.21 21.88
C GLU A 248 -24.66 -1.69 21.90
N GLN A 249 -24.96 -0.75 21.01
CA GLN A 249 -26.30 -0.20 20.82
C GLN A 249 -27.19 -1.04 19.88
N GLN A 250 -26.73 -2.22 19.44
CA GLN A 250 -27.44 -3.11 18.50
C GLN A 250 -27.75 -2.44 17.15
N ILE A 251 -26.92 -1.49 16.75
CA ILE A 251 -26.99 -0.78 15.47
C ILE A 251 -26.17 -1.56 14.44
N HIS A 252 -26.71 -1.72 13.22
CA HIS A 252 -25.98 -2.32 12.11
C HIS A 252 -24.72 -1.51 11.78
N ILE A 253 -23.60 -2.20 11.60
CA ILE A 253 -22.34 -1.57 11.16
C ILE A 253 -22.05 -1.88 9.69
N PRO A 254 -21.45 -0.94 8.95
CA PRO A 254 -21.05 -1.18 7.57
C PRO A 254 -19.97 -2.25 7.44
N GLN A 255 -19.89 -2.86 6.26
CA GLN A 255 -18.79 -3.73 5.88
C GLN A 255 -17.58 -2.90 5.45
N ASN A 256 -16.42 -3.14 6.06
CA ASN A 256 -15.22 -2.34 5.81
C ASN A 256 -14.25 -3.09 4.89
N ILE A 257 -13.80 -2.46 3.82
CA ILE A 257 -12.86 -3.02 2.84
C ILE A 257 -11.75 -2.01 2.58
N SER A 258 -10.51 -2.48 2.62
CA SER A 258 -9.33 -1.64 2.42
C SER A 258 -8.65 -1.95 1.08
N ALA A 259 -8.33 -0.91 0.33
CA ALA A 259 -7.38 -0.92 -0.80
C ALA A 259 -5.95 -0.70 -0.29
N GLY A 260 -5.62 -1.33 0.84
CA GLY A 260 -4.53 -0.95 1.74
C GLY A 260 -3.52 -2.05 2.02
N ASP A 261 -2.38 -1.62 2.57
CA ASP A 261 -1.09 -2.33 2.59
C ASP A 261 -1.10 -3.74 3.20
N GLY A 262 -2.09 -4.11 4.02
CA GLY A 262 -2.19 -5.43 4.61
C GLY A 262 -1.58 -5.52 6.00
N SER A 263 -2.15 -4.78 6.96
CA SER A 263 -1.65 -4.74 8.33
C SER A 263 -2.00 -6.02 9.13
N ARG A 264 -1.17 -6.35 10.11
CA ARG A 264 -1.48 -7.44 11.06
C ARG A 264 -2.80 -7.23 11.80
N ALA A 265 -3.18 -5.97 12.06
CA ALA A 265 -4.45 -5.62 12.68
C ALA A 265 -5.62 -5.93 11.73
N ALA A 266 -5.49 -5.61 10.43
CA ALA A 266 -6.48 -5.94 9.41
C ALA A 266 -6.69 -7.45 9.29
N TYR A 267 -5.62 -8.25 9.23
CA TYR A 267 -5.75 -9.71 9.16
C TYR A 267 -6.44 -10.31 10.38
N LYS A 268 -6.16 -9.79 11.59
CA LYS A 268 -6.87 -10.23 12.80
C LYS A 268 -8.36 -9.92 12.74
N ARG A 269 -8.73 -8.73 12.26
CA ARG A 269 -10.15 -8.36 12.08
C ARG A 269 -10.87 -9.26 11.08
N ILE A 270 -10.26 -9.46 9.91
CA ILE A 270 -10.80 -10.33 8.86
C ILE A 270 -10.97 -11.76 9.37
N ASN A 271 -9.96 -12.30 10.06
CA ASN A 271 -10.04 -13.63 10.64
C ASN A 271 -11.12 -13.79 11.70
N ASN A 272 -11.30 -12.76 12.54
CA ASN A 272 -12.32 -12.79 13.59
C ASN A 272 -13.73 -12.54 13.05
N GLY A 273 -13.88 -12.19 11.76
CA GLY A 273 -15.17 -11.84 11.17
C GLY A 273 -15.75 -10.53 11.71
N SER A 274 -14.91 -9.64 12.26
CA SER A 274 -15.34 -8.41 12.93
C SER A 274 -14.68 -7.18 12.33
N PHE A 275 -15.49 -6.15 12.04
CA PHE A 275 -15.06 -4.81 11.63
C PHE A 275 -14.25 -4.70 10.34
N GLN A 276 -13.83 -5.77 9.67
CA GLN A 276 -13.20 -5.68 8.35
C GLN A 276 -13.48 -6.95 7.55
N LEU A 277 -14.04 -6.78 6.35
CA LEU A 277 -14.38 -7.87 5.44
C LEU A 277 -13.16 -8.31 4.62
N ALA A 278 -12.34 -7.37 4.18
CA ALA A 278 -11.17 -7.66 3.36
C ALA A 278 -10.13 -6.54 3.36
N THR A 279 -8.94 -6.89 2.88
CA THR A 279 -7.90 -5.94 2.49
C THR A 279 -7.23 -6.41 1.19
N VAL A 280 -6.72 -5.47 0.40
CA VAL A 280 -5.97 -5.75 -0.84
C VAL A 280 -4.50 -5.43 -0.55
N PRO A 281 -3.76 -6.35 0.09
CA PRO A 281 -2.46 -6.06 0.65
C PRO A 281 -1.38 -5.85 -0.41
N GLU A 282 -0.35 -5.11 -0.01
CA GLU A 282 0.91 -5.06 -0.75
C GLU A 282 1.79 -6.25 -0.34
N PRO A 283 2.58 -6.84 -1.25
CA PRO A 283 3.54 -7.88 -0.89
C PRO A 283 4.80 -7.22 -0.30
N LEU A 284 4.68 -6.65 0.90
CA LEU A 284 5.64 -5.68 1.46
C LEU A 284 7.08 -6.19 1.45
N TYR A 285 7.29 -7.48 1.73
CA TYR A 285 8.64 -8.05 1.76
C TYR A 285 9.21 -8.23 0.36
N LEU A 286 8.38 -8.66 -0.59
CA LEU A 286 8.74 -8.71 -2.01
C LEU A 286 9.14 -7.32 -2.51
N HIS A 287 8.37 -6.28 -2.18
CA HIS A 287 8.71 -4.91 -2.55
C HIS A 287 10.03 -4.43 -1.94
N GLY A 288 10.34 -4.82 -0.70
CA GLY A 288 11.66 -4.57 -0.12
C GLY A 288 12.81 -5.19 -0.92
N TRP A 289 12.65 -6.44 -1.37
CA TRP A 289 13.62 -7.12 -2.24
C TRP A 289 13.69 -6.52 -3.64
N GLN A 290 12.53 -6.15 -4.21
CA GLN A 290 12.46 -5.46 -5.48
C GLN A 290 13.23 -4.14 -5.42
N ILE A 291 13.03 -3.33 -4.39
CA ILE A 291 13.78 -2.06 -4.20
C ILE A 291 15.29 -2.32 -4.21
N THR A 292 15.76 -3.37 -3.53
CA THR A 292 17.18 -3.76 -3.56
C THR A 292 17.66 -4.12 -4.97
N ASP A 293 16.87 -4.87 -5.75
CA ASP A 293 17.21 -5.18 -7.15
C ASP A 293 17.23 -3.94 -8.04
N GLU A 294 16.24 -3.05 -7.90
CA GLU A 294 16.16 -1.81 -8.67
C GLU A 294 17.33 -0.86 -8.34
N LEU A 295 17.74 -0.78 -7.07
CA LEU A 295 18.96 -0.06 -6.68
C LEU A 295 20.20 -0.67 -7.34
N ASN A 296 20.32 -2.00 -7.36
CA ASN A 296 21.46 -2.67 -7.99
C ASN A 296 21.51 -2.42 -9.50
N ARG A 297 20.35 -2.40 -10.17
CA ARG A 297 20.24 -2.00 -11.58
C ARG A 297 20.70 -0.57 -11.79
N ALA A 298 20.24 0.36 -10.95
CA ALA A 298 20.66 1.76 -11.03
C ALA A 298 22.18 1.92 -10.86
N PHE A 299 22.80 1.24 -9.88
CA PHE A 299 24.25 1.27 -9.68
C PHE A 299 25.05 0.68 -10.85
N ASN A 300 24.47 -0.27 -11.57
CA ASN A 300 25.05 -0.85 -12.80
C ASN A 300 24.61 -0.14 -14.09
N GLN A 301 23.95 1.02 -13.99
CA GLN A 301 23.46 1.80 -15.14
C GLN A 301 22.52 1.01 -16.08
N LEU A 302 21.77 0.06 -15.52
CA LEU A 302 20.73 -0.67 -16.22
C LEU A 302 19.36 0.00 -16.04
N PRO A 303 18.43 -0.18 -16.99
CA PRO A 303 17.07 0.29 -16.81
C PRO A 303 16.38 -0.44 -15.64
N PRO A 304 15.33 0.16 -15.04
CA PRO A 304 14.48 -0.53 -14.07
C PRO A 304 13.92 -1.82 -14.63
N SER A 305 13.59 -2.77 -13.76
CA SER A 305 13.11 -4.08 -14.19
C SER A 305 11.72 -4.04 -14.86
N GLY A 306 10.94 -2.99 -14.58
CA GLY A 306 9.56 -2.83 -15.04
C GLY A 306 8.56 -3.75 -14.31
N TYR A 307 9.00 -4.49 -13.29
CA TYR A 307 8.14 -5.39 -12.55
C TYR A 307 7.16 -4.63 -11.64
N SER A 308 5.91 -5.08 -11.63
CA SER A 308 4.90 -4.71 -10.65
C SER A 308 4.25 -6.00 -10.16
N ALA A 309 4.09 -6.13 -8.85
CA ALA A 309 3.51 -7.33 -8.28
C ALA A 309 2.03 -7.46 -8.68
N PRO A 310 1.50 -8.69 -8.83
CA PRO A 310 0.09 -8.91 -9.09
C PRO A 310 -0.75 -8.56 -7.86
N VAL A 311 -1.95 -8.02 -8.11
CA VAL A 311 -2.95 -7.75 -7.06
C VAL A 311 -3.38 -9.06 -6.39
N HIS A 312 -3.44 -9.03 -5.06
CA HIS A 312 -4.01 -10.10 -4.24
C HIS A 312 -5.02 -9.50 -3.26
N MET A 313 -6.07 -10.26 -2.93
CA MET A 313 -7.07 -9.86 -1.95
C MET A 313 -7.14 -10.89 -0.82
N VAL A 314 -7.08 -10.39 0.41
CA VAL A 314 -7.24 -11.18 1.62
C VAL A 314 -8.65 -11.03 2.15
N THR A 315 -9.29 -12.16 2.39
CA THR A 315 -10.68 -12.31 2.86
C THR A 315 -10.72 -13.40 3.95
N PRO A 316 -11.86 -13.67 4.60
CA PRO A 316 -11.96 -14.77 5.56
C PRO A 316 -11.55 -16.13 4.97
N ASP A 317 -11.69 -16.31 3.66
CA ASP A 317 -11.40 -17.58 2.97
C ASP A 317 -9.90 -17.92 2.92
N ASN A 318 -9.00 -16.93 2.99
CA ASN A 318 -7.55 -17.13 2.86
C ASN A 318 -6.71 -16.48 3.98
N VAL A 319 -7.30 -15.65 4.86
CA VAL A 319 -6.54 -14.94 5.91
C VAL A 319 -5.84 -15.86 6.91
N SER A 320 -6.32 -17.09 7.08
CA SER A 320 -5.73 -18.08 8.01
C SER A 320 -4.26 -18.38 7.69
N GLU A 321 -3.86 -18.23 6.43
CA GLU A 321 -2.48 -18.40 5.96
C GLU A 321 -1.53 -17.31 6.48
N LEU A 322 -2.04 -16.15 6.92
CA LEU A 322 -1.25 -14.97 7.29
C LEU A 322 -1.12 -14.74 8.80
N ILE A 323 -1.86 -15.49 9.62
CA ILE A 323 -2.01 -15.26 11.07
C ILE A 323 -1.55 -16.44 11.94
N GLY A 324 -0.98 -17.47 11.34
CA GLY A 324 -0.50 -18.67 12.03
C GLY A 324 0.65 -18.38 13.02
N LYS A 325 0.91 -19.32 13.94
CA LYS A 325 1.94 -19.17 15.00
C LYS A 325 3.38 -18.97 14.48
N GLN A 326 3.65 -19.34 13.23
CA GLN A 326 4.95 -19.20 12.57
C GLN A 326 4.98 -18.04 11.56
N GLU A 327 3.88 -17.29 11.44
CA GLU A 327 3.68 -16.34 10.35
C GLU A 327 4.05 -14.90 10.76
N ARG A 328 4.52 -14.14 9.77
CA ARG A 328 5.07 -12.79 9.96
C ARG A 328 4.01 -11.70 10.09
N GLY A 329 2.72 -12.03 9.91
CA GLY A 329 1.62 -11.07 9.97
C GLY A 329 1.63 -10.05 8.82
N VAL A 330 2.15 -10.46 7.66
CA VAL A 330 2.27 -9.70 6.41
C VAL A 330 1.96 -10.64 5.24
N TYR A 331 1.38 -10.11 4.16
CA TYR A 331 1.28 -10.85 2.92
C TYR A 331 2.67 -10.97 2.27
N ASP A 332 3.20 -12.19 2.24
CA ASP A 332 4.51 -12.54 1.70
C ASP A 332 4.31 -13.69 0.71
N PRO A 333 4.19 -13.41 -0.60
CA PRO A 333 3.80 -14.41 -1.59
C PRO A 333 4.83 -15.53 -1.67
N LYS A 334 4.37 -16.78 -1.56
CA LYS A 334 5.20 -17.99 -1.66
C LYS A 334 5.52 -18.35 -3.12
N ASN A 335 5.95 -17.37 -3.90
CA ASN A 335 6.18 -17.50 -5.34
C ASN A 335 7.66 -17.72 -5.74
N GLY A 336 8.57 -17.79 -4.75
CA GLY A 336 10.00 -18.03 -4.98
C GLY A 336 10.84 -16.79 -5.33
N TYR A 337 10.30 -15.57 -5.14
CA TYR A 337 11.00 -14.33 -5.53
C TYR A 337 12.38 -14.17 -4.87
N ARG A 338 12.57 -14.65 -3.64
CA ARG A 338 13.86 -14.57 -2.92
C ARG A 338 14.95 -15.34 -3.66
N ASP A 339 14.67 -16.58 -4.02
CA ASP A 339 15.61 -17.43 -4.76
C ASP A 339 15.89 -16.86 -6.15
N ALA A 340 14.87 -16.29 -6.80
CA ALA A 340 15.03 -15.63 -8.09
C ALA A 340 15.98 -14.43 -8.00
N TYR A 341 15.81 -13.55 -7.02
CA TYR A 341 16.72 -12.42 -6.81
C TYR A 341 18.11 -12.85 -6.38
N LEU A 342 18.24 -13.81 -5.45
CA LEU A 342 19.55 -14.33 -5.03
C LEU A 342 20.33 -14.93 -6.22
N LYS A 343 19.64 -15.64 -7.12
CA LYS A 343 20.23 -16.19 -8.34
C LYS A 343 20.70 -15.10 -9.31
N ILE A 344 20.03 -13.94 -9.35
CA ILE A 344 20.49 -12.78 -10.14
C ILE A 344 21.73 -12.16 -9.49
N TRP A 345 21.70 -11.95 -8.17
CA TRP A 345 22.70 -11.20 -7.43
C TRP A 345 24.02 -11.98 -7.24
N LYS A 346 23.92 -13.31 -7.11
CA LYS A 346 25.02 -14.25 -6.87
C LYS A 346 24.96 -15.40 -7.88
N PRO A 347 25.19 -15.12 -9.18
CA PRO A 347 25.02 -16.09 -10.26
C PRO A 347 26.04 -17.23 -10.24
#